data_AF-A0A941X4Y2-F1
#
_entry.id   AF-A0A941X4Y2-F1
#
_cell.length_a   1.000
_cell.length_b   1.000
_cell.length_c   1.000
_cell.angle_alpha   90.00
_cell.angle_beta   90.00
_cell.angle_gamma   90.00
#
_symmetry.space_group_name_H-M   'P 1'
#
loop_
_entity.id
_entity.type
_entity.pdbx_description
1 polymer ?
#
loop_
_entity_poly.entity_id
_entity_poly.type
_entity_poly.pdbx_seq_one_letter_code
_entity_poly.pdbx_strand_id
1 'polypeptide(L)'
;GAGVKAGTLNYVVKKGYVFKTYEGILIMEGFRTESRGTLQSNQFVFSVDNANLADSLMRLSGRHVELKYNEYLGALPWRGYSNFIVEEILSVK
;
A
#
# COMPACT_ATOMS: atom_id res chain seq x y z
N GLY A 1 -1.58 13.54 6.55
CA GLY A 1 -1.92 12.85 7.80
C GLY A 1 -1.04 11.62 7.97
N ALA A 2 -1.06 10.97 9.12
CA ALA A 2 -0.39 9.69 9.33
C ALA A 2 -1.44 8.65 9.76
N GLY A 3 -1.27 7.40 9.35
CA GLY A 3 -2.24 6.34 9.66
C GLY A 3 -1.67 4.94 9.50
N VAL A 4 -2.51 3.95 9.82
CA VAL A 4 -2.19 2.53 9.68
C VAL A 4 -3.30 1.85 8.89
N LYS A 5 -2.93 0.97 7.97
CA LYS A 5 -3.86 0.12 7.22
C LYS A 5 -3.40 -1.33 7.25
N ALA A 6 -4.34 -2.21 7.55
CA ALA A 6 -4.14 -3.65 7.58
C ALA A 6 -4.85 -4.29 6.38
N GLY A 7 -4.25 -5.32 5.80
CA GLY A 7 -4.84 -6.04 4.69
C GLY A 7 -3.87 -7.02 4.04
N THR A 8 -4.34 -7.69 3.00
CA THR A 8 -3.54 -8.64 2.24
C THR A 8 -2.75 -7.91 1.18
N LEU A 9 -1.43 -8.04 1.20
CA LEU A 9 -0.57 -7.43 0.19
C LEU A 9 -0.74 -8.18 -1.14
N ASN A 10 -1.20 -7.48 -2.18
CA ASN A 10 -1.42 -8.10 -3.49
C ASN A 10 -0.12 -8.18 -4.29
N TYR A 11 0.44 -7.02 -4.62
CA TYR A 11 1.71 -6.91 -5.34
C TYR A 11 2.39 -5.58 -5.04
N VAL A 12 3.70 -5.54 -5.29
CA VAL A 12 4.52 -4.32 -5.31
C VAL A 12 5.36 -4.31 -6.59
N VAL A 13 5.37 -3.20 -7.31
CA VAL A 13 6.06 -3.05 -8.59
C VAL A 13 6.86 -1.76 -8.62
N LYS A 14 8.07 -1.81 -9.18
CA LYS A 14 8.89 -0.62 -9.38
C LYS A 14 8.47 0.07 -10.68
N LYS A 15 8.05 1.33 -10.61
CA LYS A 15 7.61 2.13 -11.77
C LYS A 15 8.29 3.50 -11.77
N GLY A 16 8.35 4.12 -12.95
CA GLY A 16 8.89 5.48 -13.15
C GLY A 16 10.11 5.55 -14.07
N TYR A 17 10.22 6.66 -14.81
CA TYR A 17 11.29 6.90 -15.79
C TYR A 17 12.44 7.73 -15.20
N VAL A 18 12.12 8.85 -14.53
CA VAL A 18 13.11 9.76 -13.92
C VAL A 18 13.22 9.51 -12.42
N PHE A 19 12.09 9.44 -11.73
CA PHE A 19 12.01 9.03 -10.33
C PHE A 19 11.39 7.64 -10.27
N LYS A 20 12.18 6.65 -9.83
CA LYS A 20 11.69 5.28 -9.68
C LYS A 20 11.12 5.12 -8.27
N THR A 21 9.83 4.86 -8.18
CA THR A 21 9.13 4.57 -6.93
C THR A 21 8.58 3.16 -6.96
N TYR A 22 8.37 2.60 -5.77
CA TYR A 22 7.78 1.28 -5.62
C TYR A 22 6.30 1.46 -5.31
N GLU A 23 5.43 0.95 -6.16
CA GLU A 23 3.99 1.11 -6.06
C GLU A 23 3.38 -0.22 -5.65
N GLY A 24 2.60 -0.21 -4.58
CA GLY A 24 1.95 -1.40 -4.03
C GLY A 24 0.43 -1.27 -3.97
N ILE A 25 -0.24 -2.42 -4.03
CA ILE A 25 -1.67 -2.53 -3.73
C ILE A 25 -1.86 -3.47 -2.56
N LEU A 26 -2.52 -2.96 -1.53
CA LEU A 26 -2.99 -3.72 -0.38
C LEU A 26 -4.51 -3.86 -0.47
N ILE A 27 -5.01 -5.09 -0.42
CA ILE A 27 -6.44 -5.37 -0.41
C ILE A 27 -6.91 -5.38 1.05
N MET A 28 -7.70 -4.40 1.43
CA MET A 28 -8.34 -4.36 2.74
C MET A 28 -9.59 -5.22 2.69
N GLU A 29 -9.78 -6.03 3.72
CA GLU A 29 -11.04 -6.75 3.92
C GLU A 29 -12.14 -5.71 4.16
N GLY A 30 -13.13 -5.67 3.25
CA GLY A 30 -14.26 -4.77 3.37
C GLY A 30 -15.22 -5.26 4.46
N PHE A 31 -15.94 -4.32 5.09
CA PHE A 31 -17.05 -4.66 5.97
C PHE A 31 -18.15 -5.36 5.14
N ARG A 32 -18.56 -6.57 5.55
CA ARG A 32 -19.78 -7.21 5.05
C ARG A 32 -20.96 -6.33 5.43
N THR A 33 -21.46 -5.52 4.51
CA THR A 33 -22.80 -4.94 4.64
C THR A 33 -23.82 -6.03 4.28
N GLU A 34 -24.85 -6.20 5.10
CA GLU A 34 -25.89 -7.24 4.95
C GLU A 34 -26.74 -7.08 3.67
N SER A 35 -26.46 -6.10 2.82
CA SER A 35 -27.12 -5.93 1.52
C SER A 35 -26.47 -6.81 0.46
N ARG A 36 -27.29 -7.74 -0.05
CA ARG A 36 -27.04 -8.70 -1.13
C ARG A 36 -26.03 -8.22 -2.19
N GLY A 37 -24.88 -8.91 -2.24
CA GLY A 37 -24.25 -9.27 -3.52
C GLY A 37 -22.96 -8.56 -3.93
N THR A 38 -22.52 -7.50 -3.27
CA THR A 38 -21.27 -6.80 -3.67
C THR A 38 -20.27 -6.79 -2.53
N LEU A 39 -19.41 -7.81 -2.48
CA LEU A 39 -18.15 -7.76 -1.73
C LEU A 39 -17.26 -6.69 -2.36
N GLN A 40 -17.41 -5.43 -1.94
CA GLN A 40 -16.54 -4.35 -2.35
C GLN A 40 -15.26 -4.44 -1.50
N SER A 41 -14.27 -5.18 -2.01
CA SER A 41 -12.92 -5.20 -1.42
C SER A 41 -12.29 -3.82 -1.62
N ASN A 42 -11.96 -3.14 -0.51
CA ASN A 42 -11.37 -1.81 -0.58
C ASN A 42 -9.88 -1.94 -0.90
N GLN A 43 -9.44 -1.39 -2.03
CA GLN A 43 -8.04 -1.40 -2.43
C GLN A 43 -7.34 -0.15 -1.88
N PHE A 44 -6.20 -0.35 -1.24
CA PHE A 44 -5.30 0.71 -0.80
C PHE A 44 -4.07 0.73 -1.70
N VAL A 45 -3.96 1.79 -2.50
CA VAL A 45 -2.80 2.03 -3.38
C VAL A 45 -1.82 2.92 -2.65
N PHE A 46 -0.58 2.45 -2.52
CA PHE A 46 0.46 3.16 -1.79
C PHE A 46 1.78 3.16 -2.58
N SER A 47 2.62 4.14 -2.29
CA SER A 47 3.97 4.23 -2.82
C SER A 47 4.99 4.01 -1.69
N VAL A 48 6.18 3.55 -2.05
CA VAL A 48 7.32 3.34 -1.16
C VAL A 48 8.53 3.96 -1.82
N ASP A 49 9.22 4.81 -1.07
CA ASP A 49 10.45 5.47 -1.49
C ASP A 49 11.68 4.61 -1.16
N ASN A 50 11.64 3.85 -0.07
CA ASN A 50 12.73 3.03 0.41
C ASN A 50 12.80 1.66 -0.31
N ALA A 51 13.91 1.43 -1.01
CA ALA A 51 14.13 0.18 -1.75
C ALA A 51 14.19 -1.07 -0.86
N ASN A 52 14.73 -0.98 0.37
CA ASN A 52 14.82 -2.11 1.29
C ASN A 52 13.44 -2.51 1.83
N LEU A 53 12.60 -1.50 2.12
CA LEU A 53 11.23 -1.72 2.54
C LEU A 53 10.42 -2.34 1.40
N ALA A 54 10.60 -1.84 0.17
CA ALA A 54 9.94 -2.39 -0.99
C ALA A 54 10.36 -3.84 -1.28
N ASP A 55 11.64 -4.20 -1.16
CA ASP A 55 12.09 -5.59 -1.32
C ASP A 55 11.46 -6.50 -0.26
N SER A 56 11.37 -6.01 0.98
CA SER A 56 10.70 -6.72 2.06
C SER A 56 9.22 -6.94 1.72
N LEU A 57 8.50 -5.91 1.28
CA LEU A 57 7.10 -6.02 0.86
C LEU A 57 6.92 -6.96 -0.33
N MET A 58 7.80 -6.92 -1.33
CA MET A 58 7.76 -7.86 -2.46
C MET A 58 7.86 -9.31 -1.99
N ARG A 59 8.68 -9.60 -0.98
CA ARG A 59 8.78 -10.93 -0.36
C ARG A 59 7.56 -11.28 0.50
N LEU A 60 6.81 -10.28 0.97
CA LEU A 60 5.60 -10.44 1.76
C LEU A 60 4.32 -10.50 0.88
N SER A 61 4.45 -10.50 -0.45
CA SER A 61 3.30 -10.61 -1.36
C SER A 61 2.44 -11.83 -1.04
N GLY A 62 1.13 -11.62 -0.93
CA GLY A 62 0.15 -12.65 -0.54
C GLY A 62 -0.03 -12.82 0.98
N ARG A 63 0.78 -12.18 1.82
CA ARG A 63 0.62 -12.19 3.29
C ARG A 63 -0.24 -11.04 3.79
N HIS A 64 -0.78 -11.21 4.99
CA HIS A 64 -1.51 -10.16 5.67
C HIS A 64 -0.51 -9.25 6.38
N VAL A 65 -0.54 -7.95 6.06
CA VAL A 65 0.43 -6.97 6.58
C VAL A 65 -0.28 -5.73 7.11
N GLU A 66 0.31 -5.14 8.15
CA GLU A 66 -0.10 -3.85 8.69
C GLU A 66 0.94 -2.81 8.31
N LEU A 67 0.54 -1.82 7.51
CA LEU A 67 1.41 -0.80 6.97
C LEU A 67 1.10 0.55 7.59
N LYS A 68 2.13 1.20 8.12
CA LYS A 68 2.07 2.59 8.55
C LYS A 68 2.39 3.48 7.35
N TYR A 69 1.51 4.45 7.11
CA TYR A 69 1.62 5.36 5.98
C TYR A 69 1.53 6.81 6.43
N ASN A 70 2.17 7.66 5.64
CA ASN A 70 2.00 9.10 5.66
C ASN A 70 1.30 9.56 4.39
N GLU A 71 0.18 10.24 4.57
CA GLU A 71 -0.59 10.91 3.53
C GLU A 71 -0.13 12.35 3.37
N TYR A 72 0.18 12.72 2.14
CA TYR A 72 0.51 14.08 1.79
C TYR A 72 -0.60 14.73 0.97
N LEU A 73 -0.69 16.05 1.02
CA LEU A 73 -1.72 16.84 0.34
C LEU A 73 -1.66 16.78 -1.20
N GLY A 74 -0.59 16.20 -1.78
CA GLY A 74 -0.46 16.00 -3.22
C GLY A 74 0.68 15.06 -3.59
N ALA A 75 0.55 14.43 -4.76
CA ALA A 75 1.53 13.50 -5.31
C ALA A 75 2.58 14.31 -6.06
N LEU A 76 3.80 14.35 -5.53
CA LEU A 76 4.92 15.01 -6.18
C LEU A 76 5.63 13.97 -7.06
N PRO A 77 6.10 14.33 -8.27
CA PRO A 77 6.69 13.37 -9.21
C PRO A 77 7.87 12.56 -8.63
N TRP A 78 8.58 13.10 -7.64
CA TRP A 78 9.72 12.46 -6.98
C TRP A 78 9.34 11.59 -5.76
N ARG A 79 8.07 11.59 -5.34
CA ARG A 79 7.59 10.90 -4.13
C ARG A 79 6.68 9.71 -4.43
N GLY A 80 6.21 9.57 -5.67
CA GLY A 80 5.45 8.40 -6.11
C GLY A 80 4.11 8.76 -6.73
N TYR A 81 3.38 7.73 -7.15
CA TYR A 81 2.09 7.88 -7.81
C TYR A 81 0.95 8.17 -6.83
N SER A 82 1.06 7.68 -5.59
CA SER A 82 0.06 7.84 -4.55
C SER A 82 0.41 8.98 -3.58
N ASN A 83 -0.62 9.60 -3.00
CA ASN A 83 -0.46 10.51 -1.87
C ASN A 83 -0.05 9.78 -0.58
N PHE A 84 -0.20 8.45 -0.56
CA PHE A 84 0.08 7.59 0.57
C PHE A 84 1.44 6.94 0.43
N ILE A 85 2.39 7.34 1.29
CA ILE A 85 3.74 6.79 1.33
C ILE A 85 3.84 5.87 2.54
N VAL A 86 4.14 4.60 2.30
CA VAL A 86 4.38 3.64 3.38
C VAL A 86 5.81 3.78 3.87
N GLU A 87 5.94 4.01 5.17
CA GLU A 87 7.25 4.20 5.82
C GLU A 87 7.69 2.96 6.58
N GLU A 88 6.74 2.14 7.06
CA GLU A 88 7.04 1.06 7.98
C GLU A 88 6.01 -0.08 7.88
N ILE A 89 6.50 -1.32 8.03
CA ILE A 89 5.67 -2.51 8.25
C ILE A 89 5.58 -2.72 9.76
N LEU A 90 4.39 -2.54 10.33
CA LEU A 90 4.17 -2.71 11.77
C LEU A 90 4.04 -4.18 12.16
N SER A 91 3.39 -4.97 11.32
CA SER A 91 3.13 -6.38 11.60
C SER A 91 2.94 -7.17 10.31
N VAL A 92 3.29 -8.44 10.37
CA VAL A 92 3.10 -9.44 9.30
C VAL A 92 2.45 -10.66 9.93
N LYS A 93 1.37 -11.14 9.32
CA LYS A 93 0.61 -12.31 9.75
C LYS A 93 0.59 -13.38 8.67
#